data_AF-A0A7I7L5Y3-F1
#
_entry.id   AF-A0A7I7L5Y3-F1
#
_cell.length_a   1.000
_cell.length_b   1.000
_cell.length_c   1.000
_cell.angle_alpha   90.00
_cell.angle_beta   90.00
_cell.angle_gamma   90.00
#
_symmetry.space_group_name_H-M   'P 1'
#
loop_
_entity.id
_entity.type
_entity.pdbx_description
1 polymer ?
#
loop_
_entity_poly.entity_id
_entity_poly.type
_entity_poly.pdbx_seq_one_letter_code
_entity_poly.pdbx_strand_id
1 'polypeptide(L)'
;MTTFAIINIPFQGQRIKPPYVAAYVLLDGADIPFLHLVADIDANEVRMGMRVEAVWKRREEWGFGIDNIEYFRPTGEPDADYDTYKHHL
;
A
#
# COMPACT_ATOMS: atom_id res chain seq x y z
N MET A 1 1.26 1.61 -6.71
CA MET A 1 -0.08 1.12 -6.30
C MET A 1 -1.09 1.39 -7.40
N THR A 2 -2.15 0.57 -7.53
CA THR A 2 -3.12 0.69 -8.64
C THR A 2 -4.36 1.49 -8.25
N THR A 3 -4.98 1.15 -7.12
CA THR A 3 -6.15 1.83 -6.53
C THR A 3 -6.10 1.79 -5.01
N PHE A 4 -6.90 2.62 -4.33
CA PHE A 4 -6.89 2.76 -2.88
C PHE A 4 -8.22 3.21 -2.28
N ALA A 5 -8.36 3.01 -0.98
CA ALA A 5 -9.40 3.60 -0.15
C ALA A 5 -8.76 4.31 1.06
N ILE A 6 -9.30 5.49 1.40
CA ILE A 6 -8.94 6.21 2.61
C ILE A 6 -9.99 5.90 3.68
N ILE A 7 -9.55 5.27 4.77
CA ILE A 7 -10.42 4.91 5.90
C ILE A 7 -10.39 6.06 6.90
N ASN A 8 -11.48 6.83 6.96
CA ASN A 8 -11.61 7.99 7.86
C ASN A 8 -12.37 7.70 9.16
N ILE A 9 -13.23 6.68 9.16
CA ILE A 9 -14.15 6.40 10.27
C ILE A 9 -13.63 5.19 11.05
N PRO A 10 -13.52 5.28 12.39
CA PRO A 10 -13.09 4.15 13.20
C PRO A 10 -14.18 3.06 13.26
N PHE A 11 -13.76 1.80 13.37
CA PHE A 11 -14.68 0.67 13.60
C PHE A 11 -14.16 -0.27 14.71
N GLN A 12 -15.04 -1.08 15.29
CA GLN A 12 -14.66 -1.98 16.39
C GLN A 12 -13.63 -3.03 15.95
N GLY A 13 -12.61 -3.25 16.77
CA GLY A 13 -11.53 -4.22 16.51
C GLY A 13 -10.41 -3.69 15.59
N GLN A 14 -10.53 -2.46 15.13
CA GLN A 14 -9.50 -1.81 14.31
C GLN A 14 -8.24 -1.53 15.13
N ARG A 15 -7.07 -1.93 14.60
CA ARG A 15 -5.76 -1.69 15.23
C ARG A 15 -5.08 -0.40 14.76
N ILE A 16 -5.40 0.04 13.54
CA ILE A 16 -4.81 1.22 12.91
C ILE A 16 -5.73 2.41 13.11
N LYS A 17 -5.20 3.52 13.60
CA LYS A 17 -5.97 4.74 13.84
C LYS A 17 -6.24 5.47 12.51
N PRO A 18 -7.50 5.81 12.17
CA PRO A 18 -7.80 6.70 11.03
C PRO A 18 -7.19 8.11 11.16
N PRO A 19 -6.93 8.81 10.04
CA PRO A 19 -7.05 8.31 8.67
C PRO A 19 -5.86 7.42 8.26
N TYR A 20 -6.13 6.36 7.50
CA TYR A 20 -5.08 5.56 6.85
C TYR A 20 -5.53 5.05 5.48
N VAL A 21 -4.57 4.56 4.71
CA VAL A 21 -4.77 4.15 3.32
C VAL A 21 -4.62 2.64 3.18
N ALA A 22 -5.67 1.99 2.68
CA ALA A 22 -5.58 0.61 2.19
C ALA A 22 -5.51 0.65 0.67
N ALA A 23 -4.47 0.09 0.08
CA ALA A 23 -4.23 0.15 -1.36
C ALA A 23 -3.98 -1.23 -1.95
N TYR A 24 -4.37 -1.39 -3.22
CA TYR A 24 -3.90 -2.50 -4.03
C TYR A 24 -2.50 -2.19 -4.55
N VAL A 25 -1.53 -2.98 -4.11
CA VAL A 25 -0.13 -2.88 -4.51
C VAL A 25 0.15 -3.92 -5.57
N LEU A 26 0.52 -3.45 -6.77
CA LEU A 26 1.07 -4.27 -7.84
C LEU A 26 2.59 -4.16 -7.77
N LEU A 27 3.27 -5.29 -7.56
CA LEU A 27 4.73 -5.36 -7.59
C LEU A 27 5.21 -5.36 -9.04
N ASP A 28 6.39 -4.81 -9.28
CA ASP A 28 6.95 -4.78 -10.62
C ASP A 28 7.15 -6.19 -11.17
N GLY A 29 6.61 -6.45 -12.36
CA GLY A 29 6.62 -7.76 -13.00
C GLY A 29 5.57 -8.76 -12.47
N ALA A 30 4.71 -8.37 -11.53
CA ALA A 30 3.59 -9.18 -11.08
C ALA A 30 2.32 -8.89 -11.89
N ASP A 31 1.43 -9.88 -11.99
CA ASP A 31 0.12 -9.75 -12.67
C ASP A 31 -1.04 -9.48 -11.71
N ILE A 32 -0.87 -9.79 -10.43
CA ILE A 32 -1.96 -9.75 -9.44
C ILE A 32 -1.60 -8.75 -8.34
N PRO A 33 -2.37 -7.66 -8.17
CA PRO A 33 -2.19 -6.77 -7.06
C PRO A 33 -2.76 -7.38 -5.78
N PHE A 34 -2.25 -6.98 -4.62
CA PHE A 34 -2.77 -7.40 -3.33
C PHE A 34 -3.01 -6.21 -2.42
N LEU A 35 -4.01 -6.35 -1.54
CA LEU A 35 -4.39 -5.31 -0.60
C LEU A 35 -3.35 -5.20 0.52
N HIS A 36 -2.80 -4.01 0.72
CA HIS A 36 -1.93 -3.74 1.86
C HIS A 36 -2.01 -2.27 2.34
N LEU A 37 -1.39 -1.99 3.48
CA LEU A 37 -1.36 -0.69 4.14
C LEU A 37 -0.34 0.19 3.43
N VAL A 38 -0.71 1.45 3.18
CA VAL A 38 0.23 2.51 2.80
C VAL A 38 0.33 3.52 3.92
N ALA A 39 1.55 3.84 4.33
CA ALA A 39 1.86 4.79 5.40
C ALA A 39 3.02 5.72 4.99
N ASP A 40 3.51 6.52 5.93
CA ASP A 40 4.54 7.57 5.72
C ASP A 40 4.16 8.63 4.69
N ILE A 41 2.86 8.89 4.55
CA ILE A 41 2.28 9.94 3.70
C ILE A 41 0.94 10.40 4.29
N ASP A 42 0.58 11.67 4.09
CA ASP A 42 -0.78 12.12 4.41
C ASP A 42 -1.78 11.36 3.53
N ALA A 43 -2.86 10.87 4.15
CA ALA A 43 -3.85 10.06 3.43
C ALA A 43 -4.51 10.83 2.27
N ASN A 44 -4.54 12.17 2.29
CA ASN A 44 -5.07 12.99 1.21
C ASN A 44 -4.08 13.22 0.05
N GLU A 45 -2.81 12.83 0.22
CA GLU A 45 -1.77 12.99 -0.80
C GLU A 45 -1.55 11.73 -1.63
N VAL A 46 -2.20 10.61 -1.30
CA VAL A 46 -2.06 9.38 -2.08
C VAL A 46 -2.74 9.48 -3.44
N ARG A 47 -2.15 8.84 -4.43
CA ARG A 47 -2.55 8.90 -5.85
C ARG A 47 -2.42 7.53 -6.48
N MET A 48 -3.29 7.22 -7.45
CA MET A 48 -3.11 6.05 -8.29
C MET A 48 -1.79 6.18 -9.06
N GLY A 49 -1.09 5.07 -9.29
CA GLY A 49 0.22 5.07 -9.94
C GLY A 49 1.39 5.37 -8.99
N MET A 50 1.15 5.90 -7.78
CA MET A 50 2.21 6.22 -6.81
C MET A 50 3.15 5.02 -6.59
N ARG A 51 4.45 5.28 -6.77
CA ARG A 51 5.52 4.30 -6.60
C ARG A 51 5.78 4.09 -5.11
N VAL A 52 5.78 2.83 -4.70
CA VAL A 52 5.89 2.45 -3.29
C VAL A 52 6.88 1.32 -3.11
N GLU A 53 7.49 1.28 -1.94
CA GLU A 53 8.39 0.21 -1.52
C GLU A 53 7.92 -0.41 -0.20
N ALA A 54 8.23 -1.69 -0.02
CA ALA A 54 7.86 -2.43 1.19
C ALA A 54 8.75 -2.02 2.35
N VAL A 55 8.14 -1.64 3.47
CA VAL A 55 8.79 -1.57 4.77
C VAL A 55 8.56 -2.89 5.47
N TRP A 56 9.65 -3.60 5.75
CA TRP A 56 9.62 -4.92 6.35
C TRP A 56 9.78 -4.83 7.87
N LYS A 57 9.10 -5.72 8.60
CA LYS A 57 9.43 -6.00 9.99
C LYS A 57 10.90 -6.40 10.12
N ARG A 58 11.45 -6.31 11.34
CA ARG A 58 12.77 -6.88 11.63
C ARG A 58 12.79 -8.36 11.29
N ARG A 59 13.91 -8.84 10.74
CA ARG A 59 14.01 -10.17 10.13
C ARG A 59 13.72 -11.29 11.12
N GLU A 60 14.00 -11.09 12.40
CA GLU A 60 13.78 -12.06 13.48
C GLU A 60 12.29 -12.26 13.81
N GLU A 61 11.43 -11.33 13.40
CA GLU A 61 9.98 -11.36 13.62
C GLU A 61 9.22 -11.97 12.43
N TRP A 62 9.93 -12.38 11.38
CA TRP A 62 9.30 -12.89 10.17
C TRP A 62 8.67 -14.26 10.40
N GLY A 63 7.40 -14.37 10.02
CA GLY A 63 6.72 -15.64 9.79
C GLY A 63 6.76 -16.02 8.31
N PHE A 64 5.73 -16.74 7.86
CA PHE A 64 5.55 -17.13 6.46
C PHE A 64 4.44 -16.32 5.75
N GLY A 65 3.90 -15.31 6.43
CA GLY A 65 2.77 -14.51 5.98
C GLY A 65 3.15 -13.20 5.31
N ILE A 66 2.17 -12.60 4.63
CA ILE A 66 2.31 -11.27 4.01
C ILE A 66 2.53 -10.18 5.07
N ASP A 67 2.13 -10.42 6.32
CA ASP A 67 2.31 -9.50 7.44
C ASP A 67 3.78 -9.30 7.84
N ASN A 68 4.73 -10.00 7.20
CA ASN A 68 6.15 -9.64 7.27
C ASN A 68 6.43 -8.25 6.67
N ILE A 69 5.63 -7.83 5.70
CA ILE A 69 5.58 -6.44 5.24
C ILE A 69 4.70 -5.70 6.25
N GLU A 70 5.27 -4.69 6.90
CA GLU A 70 4.55 -3.90 7.89
C GLU A 70 3.61 -2.90 7.20
N TYR A 71 4.11 -2.25 6.15
CA TYR A 71 3.38 -1.37 5.25
C TYR A 71 4.21 -1.08 4.00
N PHE A 72 3.60 -0.38 3.05
CA PHE A 72 4.29 0.24 1.92
C PHE A 72 4.40 1.75 2.15
N ARG A 73 5.51 2.36 1.74
CA ARG A 73 5.71 3.82 1.78
C ARG A 73 6.02 4.37 0.38
N PRO A 74 5.76 5.66 0.10
CA PRO A 74 6.16 6.28 -1.15
C PRO A 74 7.68 6.26 -1.35
N THR A 75 8.13 6.02 -2.57
CA THR A 75 9.56 6.07 -2.93
C THR A 75 10.04 7.49 -3.25
N GLY A 76 9.12 8.40 -3.56
CA GLY A 76 9.43 9.74 -4.08
C GLY A 76 9.67 9.78 -5.60
N GLU A 77 9.64 8.63 -6.27
CA GLU A 77 9.68 8.55 -7.73
C GLU A 77 8.38 9.11 -8.34
N PRO A 78 8.41 9.55 -9.62
CA PRO A 78 7.21 9.92 -10.34
C PRO A 78 6.18 8.77 -10.37
N ASP A 79 4.90 9.12 -10.36
CA ASP A 79 3.82 8.15 -10.46
C ASP A 79 3.96 7.31 -11.76
N ALA A 80 3.64 6.02 -11.67
CA ALA A 80 3.63 5.12 -12.81
C ALA A 80 2.61 5.57 -13.86
N ASP A 81 2.93 5.38 -15.14
CA ASP A 81 2.01 5.65 -16.23
C ASP A 81 0.75 4.79 -16.10
N TYR A 82 -0.42 5.40 -16.27
CA TYR A 82 -1.73 4.73 -16.17
C TYR A 82 -1.84 3.48 -17.04
N ASP A 83 -1.26 3.49 -18.25
CA ASP A 83 -1.30 2.36 -19.18
C ASP A 83 -0.59 1.12 -18.65
N THR A 84 0.34 1.28 -17.70
CA THR A 84 1.09 0.18 -17.10
C THR A 84 0.27 -0.62 -16.08
N TYR A 85 -0.80 -0.03 -15.52
CA TYR A 85 -1.57 -0.69 -14.46
C TYR A 85 -3.09 -0.69 -14.65
N LYS A 86 -3.63 -0.03 -15.68
CA LYS A 86 -5.08 0.07 -15.94
C LYS A 86 -5.83 -1.28 -16.03
N HIS A 87 -5.13 -2.36 -16.37
CA HIS A 87 -5.70 -3.71 -16.45
C HIS A 87 -5.79 -4.43 -15.08
N HIS A 88 -5.31 -3.79 -14.01
CA HIS A 88 -5.24 -4.33 -12.64
C HIS A 88 -6.01 -3.47 -11.62
N LEU A 89 -7.08 -2.80 -12.08
CA LEU A 89 -7.97 -1.96 -11.28
C LEU A 89 -9.16 -2.74 -10.70
#